data_AF-A0A1H2PJ10-F1
#
_entry.id   AF-A0A1H2PJ10-F1
#
_cell.length_a   1.000
_cell.length_b   1.000
_cell.length_c   1.000
_cell.angle_alpha   90.00
_cell.angle_beta   90.00
_cell.angle_gamma   90.00
#
_symmetry.space_group_name_H-M   'P 1'
#
loop_
_entity.id
_entity.type
_entity.pdbx_description
1 polymer ?
#
loop_
_entity_poly.entity_id
_entity_poly.type
_entity_poly.pdbx_seq_one_letter_code
_entity_poly.pdbx_strand_id
1 'polypeptide(L)'
;MPDEHCSAATPLGALDRDTAAALLTVLYAPSSYLHPARRRGLPAIAGLPPALAHAYLRRIYRLQGRMASDTRLDALCERCIREWRNLPRVAALIGARLMHGTLLTGSLHRTLDARLLAFLRLPLPTVSAALSAAARRGFTAESAWLTGTVSPEQAHDSLASVGLTSIAPLFATWPAALRERLPLLFSSTVATRGGLPGAGDDDLASQARPLATTMPRPTISATVCSADALTEPAYNDASPSVPGVSETTIRNWLAFAFIHARLP
;
A
#
# COMPACT_ATOMS: atom_id res chain seq x y z
N MET A 1 3.10 -32.62 6.23
CA MET A 1 4.23 -31.73 6.53
C MET A 1 4.51 -30.94 5.27
N PRO A 2 4.01 -29.71 5.11
CA PRO A 2 4.41 -28.89 3.98
C PRO A 2 5.81 -28.36 4.28
N ASP A 3 6.76 -28.70 3.42
CA ASP A 3 8.12 -28.18 3.48
C ASP A 3 8.09 -26.65 3.51
N GLU A 4 8.55 -26.06 4.61
CA GLU A 4 8.89 -24.64 4.71
C GLU A 4 9.99 -24.36 3.70
N HIS A 5 9.58 -24.10 2.46
CA HIS A 5 10.43 -23.48 1.46
C HIS A 5 10.68 -22.07 1.97
N CYS A 6 11.69 -21.94 2.82
CA CYS A 6 12.28 -20.67 3.19
C CYS A 6 12.74 -20.04 1.87
N SER A 7 11.87 -19.20 1.29
CA SER A 7 12.12 -18.54 0.03
C SER A 7 13.38 -17.72 0.20
N ALA A 8 14.48 -18.19 -0.37
CA ALA A 8 15.76 -17.51 -0.27
C ALA A 8 15.59 -16.07 -0.74
N ALA A 9 15.91 -15.11 0.13
CA ALA A 9 15.75 -13.70 -0.20
C ALA A 9 16.74 -13.31 -1.31
N THR A 10 16.23 -12.70 -2.37
CA THR A 10 17.01 -12.34 -3.57
C THR A 10 17.74 -11.01 -3.32
N PRO A 11 19.06 -10.94 -3.55
CA PRO A 11 19.77 -9.67 -3.51
C PRO A 11 19.34 -8.76 -4.67
N LEU A 12 19.36 -7.44 -4.48
CA LEU A 12 18.92 -6.47 -5.51
C LEU A 12 19.58 -6.65 -6.89
N GLY A 13 20.84 -7.08 -6.93
CA GLY A 13 21.58 -7.33 -8.17
C GLY A 13 21.17 -8.58 -8.94
N ALA A 14 20.39 -9.47 -8.32
CA ALA A 14 19.92 -10.72 -8.92
C ALA A 14 18.42 -10.70 -9.30
N LEU A 15 17.76 -9.54 -9.16
CA LEU A 15 16.37 -9.39 -9.57
C LEU A 15 16.22 -9.61 -11.08
N ASP A 16 15.13 -10.27 -11.48
CA ASP A 16 14.78 -10.34 -12.89
C ASP A 16 14.53 -8.93 -13.45
N ARG A 17 14.68 -8.80 -14.78
CA ARG A 17 14.60 -7.51 -15.48
C ARG A 17 13.28 -6.79 -15.25
N ASP A 18 12.17 -7.53 -15.18
CA ASP A 18 10.84 -6.95 -15.05
C ASP A 18 10.62 -6.43 -13.62
N THR A 19 11.06 -7.18 -12.61
CA THR A 19 11.05 -6.73 -11.21
C THR A 19 11.95 -5.54 -10.99
N ALA A 20 13.14 -5.51 -11.59
CA ALA A 20 14.03 -4.36 -11.51
C ALA A 20 13.40 -3.10 -12.13
N ALA A 21 12.75 -3.22 -13.30
CA ALA A 21 12.04 -2.12 -13.94
C ALA A 21 10.82 -1.64 -13.11
N ALA A 22 10.05 -2.58 -12.55
CA ALA A 22 8.94 -2.27 -11.65
C ALA A 22 9.45 -1.56 -10.38
N LEU A 23 10.55 -2.03 -9.79
CA LEU A 23 11.18 -1.40 -8.63
C LEU A 23 11.61 0.05 -8.94
N LEU A 24 12.24 0.30 -10.08
CA LEU A 24 12.60 1.67 -10.50
C LEU A 24 11.36 2.55 -10.65
N THR A 25 10.26 2.00 -11.17
CA THR A 25 8.98 2.72 -11.27
C THR A 25 8.43 3.05 -9.88
N VAL A 26 8.45 2.11 -8.94
CA VAL A 26 8.05 2.35 -7.55
C VAL A 26 8.95 3.43 -6.92
N LEU A 27 10.27 3.35 -7.09
CA LEU A 27 11.19 4.28 -6.45
C LEU A 27 11.16 5.69 -7.05
N TYR A 28 11.02 5.82 -8.37
CA TYR A 28 11.24 7.10 -9.05
C TYR A 28 10.01 7.67 -9.76
N ALA A 29 8.90 6.93 -9.85
CA ALA A 29 7.70 7.38 -10.54
C ALA A 29 6.43 7.42 -9.64
N PRO A 30 6.43 8.16 -8.52
CA PRO A 30 5.29 8.18 -7.58
C PRO A 30 3.98 8.64 -8.20
N SER A 31 4.00 9.53 -9.20
CA SER A 31 2.76 9.97 -9.86
C SER A 31 2.07 8.87 -10.66
N SER A 32 2.81 7.81 -11.03
CA SER A 32 2.25 6.68 -11.77
C SER A 32 1.32 5.82 -10.91
N TYR A 33 1.49 5.83 -9.59
CA TYR A 33 0.73 5.00 -8.67
C TYR A 33 0.05 5.78 -7.53
N LEU A 34 0.20 7.11 -7.49
CA LEU A 34 -0.46 7.97 -6.50
C LEU A 34 -1.99 7.81 -6.59
N HIS A 35 -2.62 7.57 -5.44
CA HIS A 35 -4.07 7.45 -5.35
C HIS A 35 -4.79 8.72 -5.84
N PRO A 36 -5.88 8.61 -6.63
CA PRO A 36 -6.60 9.78 -7.16
C PRO A 36 -7.06 10.77 -6.08
N ALA A 37 -7.52 10.29 -4.92
CA ALA A 37 -7.94 11.16 -3.83
C ALA A 37 -6.79 12.04 -3.29
N ARG A 38 -5.57 11.51 -3.20
CA ARG A 38 -4.39 12.28 -2.80
C ARG A 38 -3.95 13.25 -3.88
N ARG A 39 -4.06 12.84 -5.16
CA ARG A 39 -3.78 13.71 -6.31
C ARG A 39 -4.66 14.96 -6.31
N ARG A 40 -5.95 14.83 -5.98
CA ARG A 40 -6.89 15.97 -5.90
C ARG A 40 -6.49 17.00 -4.83
N GLY A 41 -5.83 16.57 -3.76
CA GLY A 41 -5.29 17.45 -2.72
C GLY A 41 -4.03 18.22 -3.11
N LEU A 42 -3.45 17.94 -4.29
CA LEU A 42 -2.20 18.53 -4.76
C LEU A 42 -2.42 19.26 -6.10
N PRO A 43 -3.04 20.45 -6.12
CA PRO A 43 -3.27 21.18 -7.37
C PRO A 43 -1.97 21.53 -8.10
N ALA A 44 -0.86 21.70 -7.36
CA ALA A 44 0.44 22.08 -7.92
C ALA A 44 1.06 21.02 -8.86
N ILE A 45 0.64 19.76 -8.81
CA ILE A 45 1.12 18.73 -9.77
C ILE A 45 0.29 18.66 -11.04
N ALA A 46 -0.87 19.32 -11.10
CA ALA A 46 -1.67 19.38 -12.30
C ALA A 46 -0.93 20.22 -13.36
N GLY A 47 -0.62 19.62 -14.52
CA GLY A 47 0.07 20.29 -15.61
C GLY A 47 1.61 20.25 -15.56
N LEU A 48 2.22 19.71 -14.51
CA LEU A 48 3.67 19.50 -14.49
C LEU A 48 4.07 18.35 -15.43
N PRO A 49 5.21 18.47 -16.14
CA PRO A 49 5.84 17.33 -16.80
C PRO A 49 6.08 16.17 -15.82
N PRO A 50 5.98 14.90 -16.26
CA PRO A 50 6.08 13.73 -15.37
C PRO A 50 7.33 13.71 -14.48
N ALA A 51 8.49 14.08 -15.02
CA ALA A 51 9.75 14.13 -14.27
C ALA A 51 9.69 15.13 -13.10
N LEU A 52 9.10 16.31 -13.32
CA LEU A 52 8.94 17.33 -12.29
C LEU A 52 7.87 16.92 -11.25
N ALA A 53 6.77 16.32 -11.69
CA ALA A 53 5.76 15.78 -10.79
C ALA A 53 6.35 14.69 -9.87
N HIS A 54 7.17 13.78 -10.41
CA HIS A 54 7.87 12.76 -9.62
C HIS A 54 8.82 13.35 -8.59
N ALA A 55 9.65 14.32 -9.00
CA ALA A 55 10.58 15.00 -8.10
C ALA A 55 9.85 15.78 -7.00
N TYR A 56 8.77 16.47 -7.34
CA TYR A 56 7.93 17.20 -6.41
C TYR A 56 7.29 16.28 -5.36
N LEU A 57 6.67 15.19 -5.80
CA LEU A 57 6.06 14.22 -4.89
C LEU A 57 7.10 13.58 -3.96
N ARG A 58 8.28 13.21 -4.48
CA ARG A 58 9.37 12.69 -3.63
C ARG A 58 9.80 13.68 -2.57
N ARG A 59 9.86 14.97 -2.89
CA ARG A 59 10.21 16.02 -1.93
C ARG A 59 9.13 16.19 -0.86
N ILE A 60 7.88 16.33 -1.28
CA ILE A 60 6.76 16.61 -0.38
C ILE A 60 6.49 15.44 0.58
N TYR A 61 6.50 14.22 0.07
CA TYR A 61 6.34 13.02 0.89
C TYR A 61 7.64 12.52 1.50
N ARG A 62 8.75 13.26 1.35
CA ARG A 62 10.10 12.93 1.85
C ARG A 62 10.55 11.50 1.52
N LEU A 63 10.21 11.02 0.33
CA LEU A 63 10.45 9.64 -0.10
C LEU A 63 11.93 9.39 -0.35
N GLN A 64 12.48 8.40 0.36
CA GLN A 64 13.86 7.95 0.17
C GLN A 64 14.05 7.43 -1.26
N GLY A 65 15.05 7.95 -1.96
CA GLY A 65 15.33 7.59 -3.36
C GLY A 65 16.29 6.41 -3.53
N ARG A 66 16.78 5.82 -2.44
CA ARG A 66 17.80 4.77 -2.47
C ARG A 66 17.42 3.67 -1.51
N MET A 67 17.79 2.45 -1.86
CA MET A 67 17.79 1.29 -0.97
C MET A 67 19.24 0.88 -0.73
N ALA A 68 19.53 0.28 0.42
CA ALA A 68 20.86 -0.23 0.71
C ALA A 68 21.19 -1.37 -0.27
N SER A 69 22.42 -1.44 -0.77
CA SER A 69 22.83 -2.41 -1.81
C SER A 69 22.75 -3.87 -1.35
N ASP A 70 22.84 -4.10 -0.05
CA ASP A 70 22.73 -5.39 0.63
C ASP A 70 21.28 -5.79 0.94
N THR A 71 20.31 -4.93 0.62
CA THR A 71 18.89 -5.23 0.81
C THR A 71 18.51 -6.50 0.04
N ARG A 72 17.79 -7.39 0.72
CA ARG A 72 17.23 -8.60 0.11
C ARG A 72 15.72 -8.50 0.07
N LEU A 73 15.13 -8.94 -1.04
CA LEU A 73 13.69 -8.98 -1.23
C LEU A 73 13.23 -10.44 -1.21
N ASP A 74 12.18 -10.73 -0.45
CA ASP A 74 11.54 -12.03 -0.53
C ASP A 74 10.63 -12.12 -1.77
N ALA A 75 10.25 -13.33 -2.17
CA ALA A 75 9.44 -13.54 -3.37
C ALA A 75 8.07 -12.84 -3.31
N LEU A 76 7.53 -12.63 -2.11
CA LEU A 76 6.30 -11.88 -1.93
C LEU A 76 6.50 -10.39 -2.21
N CYS A 77 7.56 -9.79 -1.66
CA CYS A 77 7.92 -8.40 -1.91
C CYS A 77 8.17 -8.15 -3.39
N GLU A 78 8.92 -9.03 -4.06
CA GLU A 78 9.13 -8.96 -5.52
C GLU A 78 7.80 -8.97 -6.29
N ARG A 79 6.88 -9.88 -5.91
CA ARG A 79 5.56 -9.95 -6.53
C ARG A 79 4.74 -8.68 -6.28
N CYS A 80 4.77 -8.14 -5.07
CA CYS A 80 4.11 -6.89 -4.73
C CYS A 80 4.70 -5.71 -5.51
N ILE A 81 6.01 -5.67 -5.76
CA ILE A 81 6.66 -4.65 -6.58
C ILE A 81 6.18 -4.72 -8.02
N ARG A 82 6.13 -5.91 -8.62
CA ARG A 82 5.58 -6.10 -9.98
C ARG A 82 4.11 -5.67 -10.07
N GLU A 83 3.35 -5.92 -9.01
CA GLU A 83 1.91 -5.65 -8.92
C GLU A 83 1.57 -4.40 -8.09
N TRP A 84 2.50 -3.44 -7.99
CA TRP A 84 2.41 -2.34 -7.02
C TRP A 84 1.08 -1.57 -7.10
N ARG A 85 0.64 -1.27 -8.32
CA ARG A 85 -0.62 -0.53 -8.58
C ARG A 85 -1.87 -1.33 -8.24
N ASN A 86 -1.77 -2.66 -8.15
CA ASN A 86 -2.88 -3.55 -7.85
C ASN A 86 -3.02 -3.83 -6.34
N LEU A 87 -2.07 -3.39 -5.50
CA LEU A 87 -2.12 -3.61 -4.05
C LEU A 87 -3.41 -3.08 -3.39
N PRO A 88 -3.97 -1.90 -3.75
CA PRO A 88 -5.25 -1.47 -3.19
C PRO A 88 -6.39 -2.43 -3.48
N ARG A 89 -6.45 -2.93 -4.73
CA ARG A 89 -7.45 -3.92 -5.15
C ARG A 89 -7.25 -5.24 -4.40
N VAL A 90 -6.01 -5.69 -4.26
CA VAL A 90 -5.67 -6.89 -3.49
C VAL A 90 -6.11 -6.76 -2.03
N ALA A 91 -5.86 -5.60 -1.41
CA ALA A 91 -6.33 -5.31 -0.06
C ALA A 91 -7.86 -5.36 0.01
N ALA A 92 -8.58 -4.77 -0.95
CA ALA A 92 -10.04 -4.82 -0.99
C ALA A 92 -10.58 -6.25 -1.14
N LEU A 93 -9.98 -7.09 -1.99
CA LEU A 93 -10.34 -8.50 -2.16
C LEU A 93 -10.16 -9.28 -0.84
N ILE A 94 -9.03 -9.06 -0.15
CA ILE A 94 -8.76 -9.68 1.15
C ILE A 94 -9.80 -9.22 2.17
N GLY A 95 -10.04 -7.91 2.28
CA GLY A 95 -11.05 -7.36 3.19
C GLY A 95 -12.45 -7.92 2.93
N ALA A 96 -12.85 -8.02 1.66
CA ALA A 96 -14.12 -8.64 1.27
C ALA A 96 -14.21 -10.08 1.76
N ARG A 97 -13.14 -10.86 1.60
CA ARG A 97 -13.10 -12.24 2.06
C ARG A 97 -13.19 -12.35 3.59
N LEU A 98 -12.53 -11.45 4.33
CA LEU A 98 -12.63 -11.39 5.80
C LEU A 98 -14.04 -11.03 6.26
N MET A 99 -14.73 -10.19 5.50
CA MET A 99 -16.09 -9.70 5.76
C MET A 99 -17.19 -10.53 5.09
N HIS A 100 -16.84 -11.66 4.47
CA HIS A 100 -17.77 -12.43 3.64
C HIS A 100 -19.10 -12.75 4.34
N GLY A 101 -19.06 -13.14 5.62
CA GLY A 101 -20.27 -13.39 6.41
C GLY A 101 -21.19 -12.17 6.52
N THR A 102 -20.63 -11.00 6.83
CA THR A 102 -21.37 -9.73 6.94
C THR A 102 -21.91 -9.28 5.58
N LEU A 103 -21.14 -9.47 4.51
CA LEU A 103 -21.53 -9.12 3.14
C LEU A 103 -22.68 -9.98 2.62
N LEU A 104 -22.74 -11.27 3.01
CA LEU A 104 -23.82 -12.18 2.62
C LEU A 104 -25.13 -11.91 3.37
N THR A 105 -25.05 -11.48 4.63
CA THR A 105 -26.25 -11.18 5.44
C THR A 105 -26.87 -9.82 5.09
N GLY A 106 -26.11 -8.93 4.45
CA GLY A 106 -26.55 -7.58 4.11
C GLY A 106 -27.06 -7.45 2.67
N SER A 107 -27.77 -6.35 2.40
CA SER A 107 -28.14 -5.92 1.04
C SER A 107 -26.93 -5.53 0.16
N LEU A 108 -25.76 -5.42 0.79
CA LEU A 108 -24.50 -4.96 0.21
C LEU A 108 -23.96 -5.87 -0.88
N HIS A 109 -24.33 -7.15 -0.90
CA HIS A 109 -23.94 -8.01 -2.02
C HIS A 109 -24.31 -7.38 -3.37
N ARG A 110 -25.36 -6.55 -3.41
CA ARG A 110 -25.87 -5.90 -4.63
C ARG A 110 -25.06 -4.69 -5.06
N THR A 111 -24.32 -4.06 -4.14
CA THR A 111 -23.50 -2.88 -4.41
C THR A 111 -22.05 -3.22 -4.69
N LEU A 112 -21.62 -4.46 -4.39
CA LEU A 112 -20.29 -4.94 -4.73
C LEU A 112 -20.12 -5.06 -6.25
N ASP A 113 -18.94 -4.70 -6.73
CA ASP A 113 -18.59 -4.93 -8.12
C ASP A 113 -18.54 -6.44 -8.46
N ALA A 114 -18.74 -6.76 -9.74
CA ALA A 114 -18.81 -8.14 -10.21
C ALA A 114 -17.53 -8.94 -9.92
N ARG A 115 -16.37 -8.28 -9.82
CA ARG A 115 -15.08 -8.95 -9.58
C ARG A 115 -14.91 -9.33 -8.11
N LEU A 116 -15.30 -8.46 -7.18
CA LEU A 116 -15.38 -8.79 -5.76
C LEU A 116 -16.33 -9.98 -5.55
N LEU A 117 -17.50 -9.97 -6.19
CA LEU A 117 -18.43 -11.09 -6.14
C LEU A 117 -17.84 -12.38 -6.72
N ALA A 118 -17.15 -12.30 -7.86
CA ALA A 118 -16.47 -13.46 -8.44
C ALA A 118 -15.40 -14.02 -7.49
N PHE A 119 -14.61 -13.14 -6.86
CA PHE A 119 -13.59 -13.53 -5.89
C PHE A 119 -14.20 -14.19 -4.64
N LEU A 120 -15.31 -13.66 -4.13
CA LEU A 120 -16.00 -14.23 -2.96
C LEU A 120 -16.57 -15.64 -3.22
N ARG A 121 -16.87 -15.96 -4.47
CA ARG A 121 -17.36 -17.29 -4.90
C ARG A 121 -16.26 -18.35 -5.03
N LEU A 122 -15.00 -17.95 -5.02
CA LEU A 122 -13.90 -18.90 -5.13
C LEU A 122 -13.85 -19.78 -3.87
N PRO A 123 -13.54 -21.09 -4.02
CA PRO A 123 -13.37 -22.01 -2.90
C PRO A 123 -12.02 -21.76 -2.21
N LEU A 124 -11.85 -20.58 -1.64
CA LEU A 124 -10.66 -20.21 -0.86
C LEU A 124 -10.73 -20.89 0.52
N PRO A 125 -9.57 -21.18 1.14
CA PRO A 125 -9.52 -21.67 2.51
C PRO A 125 -10.38 -20.82 3.46
N THR A 126 -10.98 -21.46 4.45
CA THR A 126 -11.80 -20.77 5.45
C THR A 126 -10.94 -19.79 6.22
N VAL A 127 -11.47 -18.57 6.35
CA VAL A 127 -10.85 -17.51 7.16
C VAL A 127 -11.02 -17.88 8.63
N SER A 128 -9.96 -17.74 9.43
CA SER A 128 -10.05 -17.89 10.87
C SER A 128 -11.14 -16.95 11.44
N ALA A 129 -12.07 -17.51 12.23
CA ALA A 129 -13.15 -16.73 12.83
C ALA A 129 -12.64 -15.56 13.67
N ALA A 130 -11.46 -15.71 14.29
CA ALA A 130 -10.78 -14.66 15.04
C ALA A 130 -10.36 -13.49 14.14
N LEU A 131 -9.83 -13.77 12.95
CA LEU A 131 -9.43 -12.75 11.98
C LEU A 131 -10.64 -12.00 11.44
N SER A 132 -11.72 -12.72 11.10
CA SER A 132 -12.99 -12.09 10.71
C SER A 132 -13.58 -11.25 11.84
N ALA A 133 -13.50 -11.69 13.10
CA ALA A 133 -13.96 -10.91 14.23
C ALA A 133 -13.11 -9.66 14.48
N ALA A 134 -11.78 -9.74 14.32
CA ALA A 134 -10.89 -8.60 14.41
C ALA A 134 -11.17 -7.58 13.28
N ALA A 135 -11.34 -8.06 12.04
CA ALA A 135 -11.69 -7.26 10.89
C ALA A 135 -13.01 -6.48 11.10
N ARG A 136 -14.04 -7.13 11.66
CA ARG A 136 -15.31 -6.48 12.00
C ARG A 136 -15.18 -5.38 13.05
N ARG A 137 -14.33 -5.56 14.08
CA ARG A 137 -14.12 -4.54 15.11
C ARG A 137 -13.46 -3.27 14.59
N GLY A 138 -12.61 -3.37 13.58
CA GLY A 138 -12.02 -2.21 12.89
C GLY A 138 -12.96 -1.53 11.90
N PHE A 139 -14.13 -2.12 11.64
CA PHE A 139 -15.05 -1.68 10.61
C PHE A 139 -16.07 -0.68 11.15
N THR A 140 -15.69 0.60 11.19
CA THR A 140 -16.54 1.68 11.72
C THR A 140 -17.71 2.07 10.82
N ALA A 141 -17.74 1.55 9.59
CA ALA A 141 -18.77 1.88 8.62
C ALA A 141 -20.01 0.95 8.71
N GLU A 142 -20.03 -0.02 9.63
CA GLU A 142 -21.12 -0.99 9.77
C GLU A 142 -22.50 -0.34 9.83
N SER A 143 -22.63 0.77 10.57
CA SER A 143 -23.87 1.52 10.69
C SER A 143 -24.31 2.19 9.37
N ALA A 144 -23.41 2.85 8.65
CA ALA A 144 -23.72 3.49 7.36
C ALA A 144 -24.00 2.46 6.25
N TRP A 145 -23.39 1.28 6.37
CA TRP A 145 -23.54 0.18 5.42
C TRP A 145 -24.87 -0.53 5.59
N LEU A 146 -25.33 -0.70 6.84
CA LEU A 146 -26.65 -1.24 7.14
C LEU A 146 -27.78 -0.31 6.69
N THR A 147 -27.56 1.00 6.69
CA THR A 147 -28.55 2.00 6.21
C THR A 147 -28.57 2.16 4.69
N GLY A 148 -27.66 1.51 3.95
CA GLY A 148 -27.61 1.57 2.49
C GLY A 148 -27.21 2.93 1.90
N THR A 149 -26.60 3.80 2.70
CA THR A 149 -26.25 5.19 2.32
C THR A 149 -24.84 5.34 1.76
N VAL A 150 -24.11 4.22 1.62
CA VAL A 150 -22.68 4.22 1.29
C VAL A 150 -22.49 4.10 -0.22
N SER A 151 -21.70 5.03 -0.78
CA SER A 151 -21.27 4.97 -2.18
C SER A 151 -20.40 3.73 -2.45
N PRO A 152 -20.46 3.11 -3.65
CA PRO A 152 -19.58 1.99 -4.01
C PRO A 152 -18.08 2.27 -3.80
N GLU A 153 -17.62 3.51 -3.99
CA GLU A 153 -16.22 3.91 -3.75
C GLU A 153 -15.87 3.82 -2.25
N GLN A 154 -16.74 4.33 -1.38
CA GLN A 154 -16.58 4.22 0.08
C GLN A 154 -16.66 2.77 0.54
N ALA A 155 -17.47 1.95 -0.16
CA ALA A 155 -17.56 0.53 0.09
C ALA A 155 -16.20 -0.14 -0.14
N HIS A 156 -15.60 0.11 -1.31
CA HIS A 156 -14.29 -0.40 -1.70
C HIS A 156 -13.18 0.07 -0.77
N ASP A 157 -13.16 1.37 -0.41
CA ASP A 157 -12.17 1.94 0.51
C ASP A 157 -12.23 1.28 1.88
N SER A 158 -13.43 1.00 2.41
CA SER A 158 -13.54 0.35 3.71
C SER A 158 -13.05 -1.10 3.66
N LEU A 159 -13.39 -1.86 2.60
CA LEU A 159 -12.83 -3.20 2.38
C LEU A 159 -11.31 -3.16 2.24
N ALA A 160 -10.79 -2.19 1.48
CA ALA A 160 -9.36 -1.99 1.32
C ALA A 160 -8.68 -1.73 2.66
N SER A 161 -9.27 -0.90 3.53
CA SER A 161 -8.70 -0.64 4.86
C SER A 161 -8.66 -1.90 5.73
N VAL A 162 -9.73 -2.69 5.74
CA VAL A 162 -9.78 -3.97 6.50
C VAL A 162 -8.73 -4.95 6.00
N GLY A 163 -8.63 -5.13 4.68
CA GLY A 163 -7.63 -6.01 4.12
C GLY A 163 -6.21 -5.49 4.34
N LEU A 164 -6.00 -4.17 4.22
CA LEU A 164 -4.72 -3.52 4.47
C LEU A 164 -4.25 -3.75 5.90
N THR A 165 -5.12 -3.57 6.91
CA THR A 165 -4.79 -3.87 8.31
C THR A 165 -4.34 -5.32 8.49
N SER A 166 -4.97 -6.27 7.78
CA SER A 166 -4.61 -7.68 7.89
C SER A 166 -3.26 -8.03 7.25
N ILE A 167 -2.84 -7.31 6.21
CA ILE A 167 -1.58 -7.58 5.48
C ILE A 167 -0.45 -6.61 5.86
N ALA A 168 -0.74 -5.52 6.58
CA ALA A 168 0.26 -4.53 7.00
C ALA A 168 1.45 -5.12 7.76
N PRO A 169 1.30 -6.13 8.65
CA PRO A 169 2.44 -6.77 9.30
C PRO A 169 3.44 -7.39 8.32
N LEU A 170 2.97 -7.87 7.16
CA LEU A 170 3.85 -8.42 6.12
C LEU A 170 4.72 -7.35 5.45
N PHE A 171 4.27 -6.10 5.49
CA PHE A 171 4.99 -4.97 4.94
C PHE A 171 5.96 -4.36 5.95
N ALA A 172 5.86 -4.68 7.25
CA ALA A 172 6.74 -4.15 8.28
C ALA A 172 8.21 -4.54 8.05
N THR A 173 8.44 -5.73 7.49
CA THR A 173 9.77 -6.25 7.17
C THR A 173 10.35 -5.68 5.87
N TRP A 174 9.58 -4.87 5.13
CA TRP A 174 10.04 -4.32 3.87
C TRP A 174 11.06 -3.18 4.05
N PRO A 175 11.92 -2.97 3.06
CA PRO A 175 12.82 -1.82 3.01
C PRO A 175 12.06 -0.51 3.23
N ALA A 176 12.63 0.41 4.01
CA ALA A 176 12.00 1.69 4.36
C ALA A 176 11.49 2.45 3.12
N ALA A 177 12.30 2.50 2.05
CA ALA A 177 11.92 3.14 0.79
C ALA A 177 10.62 2.58 0.19
N LEU A 178 10.34 1.28 0.32
CA LEU A 178 9.08 0.69 -0.15
C LEU A 178 7.93 0.99 0.82
N ARG A 179 8.17 0.88 2.13
CA ARG A 179 7.18 1.18 3.17
C ARG A 179 6.66 2.61 3.09
N GLU A 180 7.54 3.59 2.89
CA GLU A 180 7.19 5.02 2.73
C GLU A 180 6.25 5.28 1.53
N ARG A 181 6.30 4.43 0.51
CA ARG A 181 5.51 4.59 -0.72
C ARG A 181 4.17 3.89 -0.66
N LEU A 182 4.02 2.91 0.22
CA LEU A 182 2.81 2.12 0.36
C LEU A 182 1.58 2.99 0.69
N PRO A 183 1.62 3.99 1.61
CA PRO A 183 0.48 4.85 1.89
C PRO A 183 -0.03 5.63 0.67
N LEU A 184 0.85 5.92 -0.31
CA LEU A 184 0.50 6.70 -1.50
C LEU A 184 -0.44 5.97 -2.45
N LEU A 185 -0.51 4.65 -2.35
CA LEU A 185 -1.40 3.80 -3.16
C LEU A 185 -2.87 3.91 -2.74
N PHE A 186 -3.12 4.37 -1.52
CA PHE A 186 -4.45 4.42 -0.91
C PHE A 186 -4.88 5.87 -0.69
N SER A 187 -6.19 6.10 -0.48
CA SER A 187 -6.64 7.37 0.10
C SER A 187 -6.03 7.55 1.49
N SER A 188 -5.86 8.79 1.96
CA SER A 188 -5.32 9.05 3.31
C SER A 188 -6.16 8.39 4.39
N THR A 189 -7.49 8.43 4.25
CA THR A 189 -8.41 7.74 5.15
C THR A 189 -8.14 6.23 5.20
N VAL A 190 -7.97 5.57 4.05
CA VAL A 190 -7.70 4.12 4.00
C VAL A 190 -6.33 3.78 4.57
N ALA A 191 -5.29 4.54 4.20
CA ALA A 191 -3.94 4.30 4.70
C ALA A 191 -3.85 4.47 6.22
N THR A 192 -4.50 5.51 6.78
CA THR A 192 -4.52 5.76 8.23
C THR A 192 -5.29 4.67 8.97
N ARG A 193 -6.48 4.27 8.48
CA ARG A 193 -7.24 3.16 9.07
C ARG A 193 -6.53 1.81 8.95
N GLY A 194 -5.82 1.61 7.85
CA GLY A 194 -4.99 0.44 7.58
C GLY A 194 -3.76 0.34 8.49
N GLY A 195 -3.47 1.38 9.28
CA GLY A 195 -2.32 1.41 10.20
C GLY A 195 -0.98 1.65 9.49
N LEU A 196 -0.99 2.23 8.29
CA LEU A 196 0.27 2.53 7.60
C LEU A 196 0.92 3.80 8.19
N PRO A 197 2.25 3.77 8.46
CA PRO A 197 2.97 4.92 8.98
C PRO A 197 3.01 6.05 7.94
N GLY A 198 2.96 7.31 8.39
CA GLY A 198 3.06 8.49 7.52
C GLY A 198 1.86 8.68 6.58
N ALA A 199 0.72 8.05 6.86
CA ALA A 199 -0.47 8.09 6.01
C ALA A 199 -1.21 9.43 6.00
N GLY A 200 -1.05 10.25 7.04
CA GLY A 200 -1.70 11.55 7.21
C GLY A 200 -1.20 12.58 6.19
N ASP A 201 -2.15 13.33 5.61
CA ASP A 201 -1.86 14.44 4.69
C ASP A 201 -1.70 15.78 5.43
N ASP A 202 -1.81 15.79 6.77
CA ASP A 202 -1.94 17.00 7.60
C ASP A 202 -0.75 17.97 7.46
N ASP A 203 0.45 17.45 7.18
CA ASP A 203 1.66 18.26 6.97
C ASP A 203 1.83 18.76 5.53
N LEU A 204 1.08 18.24 4.56
CA LEU A 204 1.27 18.55 3.14
C LEU A 204 0.75 19.94 2.79
N ALA A 205 -0.34 20.38 3.41
CA ALA A 205 -0.92 21.71 3.21
C ALA A 205 0.06 22.83 3.60
N SER A 206 0.87 22.61 4.65
CA SER A 206 1.90 23.54 5.11
C SER A 206 3.15 23.54 4.22
N GLN A 207 3.45 22.42 3.56
CA GLN A 207 4.64 22.24 2.71
C GLN A 207 4.41 22.59 1.23
N ALA A 208 3.15 22.65 0.78
CA ALA A 208 2.78 22.98 -0.60
C ALA A 208 2.90 24.48 -0.94
N ARG A 209 3.83 25.23 -0.31
CA ARG A 209 4.16 26.60 -0.76
C ARG A 209 4.59 26.54 -2.24
N PRO A 210 4.08 27.44 -3.09
CA PRO A 210 4.29 27.36 -4.52
C PRO A 210 5.78 27.46 -4.87
N LEU A 211 6.25 26.54 -5.72
CA LEU A 211 7.59 26.53 -6.34
C LEU A 211 7.86 27.74 -7.25
N ALA A 212 6.95 28.73 -7.29
CA ALA A 212 6.97 29.83 -8.24
C ALA A 212 7.96 30.96 -7.88
N THR A 213 8.54 31.00 -6.67
CA THR A 213 9.26 32.22 -6.22
C THR A 213 10.77 32.06 -6.06
N THR A 214 11.37 30.89 -6.30
CA THR A 214 12.82 30.74 -6.08
C THR A 214 13.41 29.62 -6.94
N MET A 215 13.48 29.85 -8.25
CA MET A 215 14.49 29.18 -9.06
C MET A 215 15.70 30.13 -9.19
N PRO A 216 16.75 29.99 -8.36
CA PRO A 216 18.02 30.62 -8.68
C PRO A 216 18.57 29.98 -9.96
N ARG A 217 18.99 30.83 -10.88
CA ARG A 217 19.75 30.47 -12.09
C ARG A 217 20.93 29.59 -11.66
N PRO A 218 21.18 28.42 -12.28
CA PRO A 218 22.26 27.55 -11.84
C PRO A 218 23.61 28.19 -12.20
N THR A 219 24.25 28.81 -11.21
CA THR A 219 25.69 29.05 -11.22
C THR A 219 26.34 27.76 -10.74
N ILE A 220 27.06 27.07 -11.62
CA ILE A 220 27.81 25.86 -11.27
C ILE A 220 29.00 26.29 -10.41
N SER A 221 28.85 26.19 -9.09
CA SER A 221 29.98 26.14 -8.16
C SER A 221 29.98 24.75 -7.52
N ALA A 222 31.00 23.97 -7.84
CA ALA A 222 31.27 22.69 -7.22
C ALA A 222 31.83 22.92 -5.82
N THR A 223 31.00 22.71 -4.79
CA THR A 223 31.45 22.62 -3.40
C THR A 223 31.16 21.21 -2.90
N VAL A 224 32.23 20.49 -2.58
CA VAL A 224 32.20 19.20 -1.89
C VAL A 224 31.72 19.44 -0.46
N CYS A 225 30.54 18.92 -0.10
CA CYS A 225 30.08 18.90 1.29
C CYS A 225 30.06 17.46 1.82
N SER A 226 30.77 17.31 2.93
CA SER A 226 30.95 16.11 3.74
C SER A 226 29.62 15.56 4.26
N ALA A 227 29.57 14.23 4.41
CA ALA A 227 28.43 13.49 4.92
C ALA A 227 28.39 13.55 6.45
N ASP A 228 27.37 14.20 7.01
CA ASP A 228 26.98 14.02 8.41
C ASP A 228 25.89 12.95 8.52
N ALA A 229 26.12 12.00 9.42
CA ALA A 229 25.27 10.87 9.72
C ALA A 229 23.94 11.33 10.34
N LEU A 230 22.83 11.03 9.67
CA LEU A 230 21.49 11.13 10.26
C LEU A 230 21.20 9.84 11.02
N THR A 231 21.12 9.97 12.34
CA THR A 231 20.67 8.94 13.29
C THR A 231 19.25 8.51 12.95
N GLU A 232 19.05 7.21 12.69
CA GLU A 232 17.72 6.64 12.48
C GLU A 232 16.85 6.79 13.75
N PRO A 233 15.56 7.18 13.63
CA PRO A 233 14.66 7.13 14.76
C PRO A 233 14.39 5.67 15.15
N ALA A 234 14.63 5.33 16.41
CA ALA A 234 14.33 4.04 16.99
C ALA A 234 12.85 3.70 16.77
N TYR A 235 12.62 2.67 15.96
CA TYR A 235 11.31 2.11 15.63
C TYR A 235 10.82 1.26 16.82
N ASN A 236 9.69 1.62 17.41
CA ASN A 236 9.06 0.84 18.46
C ASN A 236 8.33 -0.35 17.82
N ASP A 237 8.91 -1.54 17.95
CA ASP A 237 8.51 -2.78 17.28
C ASP A 237 7.30 -3.49 17.93
N ALA A 238 6.44 -2.74 18.61
CA ALA A 238 5.24 -3.28 19.25
C ALA A 238 4.09 -3.38 18.23
N SER A 239 4.25 -4.23 17.20
CA SER A 239 3.11 -4.66 16.40
C SER A 239 2.20 -5.53 17.27
N PRO A 240 0.90 -5.22 17.41
CA PRO A 240 -0.03 -6.13 18.06
C PRO A 240 -0.15 -7.38 17.19
N SER A 241 0.46 -8.48 17.61
CA SER A 241 0.26 -9.79 17.01
C SER A 241 -1.23 -10.12 17.13
N VAL A 242 -1.95 -10.06 16.01
CA VAL A 242 -3.35 -10.51 15.99
C VAL A 242 -3.32 -12.02 16.18
N PRO A 243 -3.82 -12.56 17.31
CA PRO A 243 -3.72 -13.99 17.57
C PRO A 243 -4.57 -14.76 16.56
N GLY A 244 -3.96 -15.76 15.90
CA GLY A 244 -4.70 -16.87 15.28
C GLY A 244 -4.69 -16.99 13.76
N VAL A 245 -3.75 -16.35 13.04
CA VAL A 245 -3.53 -16.63 11.61
C VAL A 245 -2.05 -16.81 11.33
N SER A 246 -1.68 -17.94 10.73
CA SER A 246 -0.32 -18.17 10.28
C SER A 246 0.02 -17.23 9.12
N GLU A 247 1.22 -16.66 9.13
CA GLU A 247 1.76 -15.85 8.05
C GLU A 247 1.56 -16.52 6.67
N THR A 248 1.75 -17.85 6.62
CA THR A 248 1.51 -18.71 5.46
C THR A 248 0.10 -18.56 4.86
N THR A 249 -0.92 -18.42 5.70
CA THR A 249 -2.31 -18.27 5.23
C THR A 249 -2.50 -16.94 4.51
N ILE A 250 -1.94 -15.85 5.06
CA ILE A 250 -2.01 -14.51 4.46
C ILE A 250 -1.21 -14.47 3.17
N ARG A 251 -0.02 -15.09 3.14
CA ARG A 251 0.82 -15.23 1.93
C ARG A 251 0.08 -15.98 0.82
N ASN A 252 -0.62 -17.07 1.15
CA ASN A 252 -1.43 -17.81 0.19
C ASN A 252 -2.56 -16.94 -0.37
N TRP A 253 -3.28 -16.19 0.48
CA TRP A 253 -4.33 -15.29 0.01
C TRP A 253 -3.81 -14.18 -0.88
N LEU A 254 -2.65 -13.60 -0.57
CA LEU A 254 -2.00 -12.63 -1.47
C LEU A 254 -1.72 -13.26 -2.83
N ALA A 255 -1.21 -14.49 -2.86
CA ALA A 255 -0.93 -15.19 -4.10
C ALA A 255 -2.19 -15.38 -4.98
N PHE A 256 -3.33 -15.74 -4.38
CA PHE A 256 -4.62 -15.83 -5.08
C PHE A 256 -5.17 -14.45 -5.46
N ALA A 257 -5.15 -13.49 -4.55
CA ALA A 257 -5.67 -12.14 -4.77
C ALA A 257 -4.95 -11.45 -5.94
N PHE A 258 -3.63 -11.65 -6.08
CA PHE A 258 -2.88 -11.14 -7.23
C PHE A 258 -3.33 -11.73 -8.57
N ILE A 259 -3.70 -13.02 -8.62
CA ILE A 259 -4.21 -13.63 -9.87
C ILE A 259 -5.53 -12.96 -10.27
N HIS A 260 -6.43 -12.73 -9.32
CA HIS A 260 -7.74 -12.15 -9.58
C HIS A 260 -7.74 -10.62 -9.71
N ALA A 261 -6.74 -9.94 -9.15
CA ALA A 261 -6.56 -8.51 -9.32
C ALA A 261 -6.16 -8.12 -10.76
N ARG A 262 -5.60 -9.06 -11.55
CA ARG A 262 -5.22 -8.83 -12.96
C ARG A 262 -6.38 -9.01 -13.95
N LEU A 263 -7.50 -9.59 -13.53
CA LEU A 263 -8.62 -9.83 -14.44
C LEU A 263 -9.32 -8.50 -14.80
N PRO A 264 -9.64 -8.30 -16.11
CA PRO A 264 -10.32 -7.12 -16.62
C PRO A 264 -11.81 -7.07 -16.26
#